data_AF-A0A961NIB1-F1
#
_entry.id   AF-A0A961NIB1-F1
#
_cell.length_a   1.000
_cell.length_b   1.000
_cell.length_c   1.000
_cell.angle_alpha   90.00
_cell.angle_beta   90.00
_cell.angle_gamma   90.00
#
_symmetry.space_group_name_H-M   'P 1'
#
loop_
_entity.id
_entity.type
_entity.pdbx_description
1 polymer ?
#
loop_
_entity_poly.entity_id
_entity_poly.type
_entity_poly.pdbx_seq_one_letter_code
_entity_poly.pdbx_strand_id
1 'polypeptide(L)'
;QDLTVLDGRLWLKTLEGNQQVDVLLRRMDDTWCDPLELRPDSLIGTPGLLQAARLNNVTVVNPPGSGVLDNPALLPYLERICKHLLGQSLRLPSVPTYWCGDGHQRDYVLNNLDRLIIKTIFPSHRSRSIFAADLNENARRDLIAAIHSYPYHYVGQEQVSLSCLPTLVPDGLEPRPMILRTFLVGRENDYVVMPGGLTRVAPDADSPIVSNQRGGISKDTWVITSEPGQRISLLSTREGTPAIARSPGAVASRVANNMYWLGRYTERSENLIRLLREILNMQLAEDLALASGTRAVLLQSLKRMTLTPTTYNESVDTADANLRETMALIFNHERPGSLAHCILSLLFAGRHVQDRLSDDAWRFLNQMEQELRPDSDLDRILESFDRILLLLSAFAGLSQESMSRGQGWRFLNMGRRVERSLNTLALLETVYAEKVERDPWLLETLLSIKDSLRTYRQRYNTRFNEELVLDLLLLDEMYPQSVAFQLNVLQEDYRSLPGHEGNYFRTPEERCILETLTALRMTDAHQVSGTRLSIQEGGLFRLLNKSTHNIRAFSDEITRKYLAADELPRSIQT
;
A
#
# COMPACT_ATOMS: atom_id res chain seq x y z
N GLN A 1 -4.34 8.68 -10.97
CA GLN A 1 -5.51 8.22 -10.16
C GLN A 1 -6.02 9.30 -9.22
N ASP A 2 -5.18 9.90 -8.37
CA ASP A 2 -5.59 11.01 -7.47
C ASP A 2 -5.88 12.33 -8.18
N LEU A 3 -5.32 12.49 -9.38
CA LEU A 3 -5.46 13.69 -10.19
C LEU A 3 -6.45 13.46 -11.34
N THR A 4 -7.17 14.51 -11.71
CA THR A 4 -8.03 14.55 -12.88
C THR A 4 -7.92 15.91 -13.57
N VAL A 5 -8.14 15.94 -14.89
CA VAL A 5 -8.21 17.18 -15.65
C VAL A 5 -9.67 17.43 -16.00
N LEU A 6 -10.18 18.60 -15.60
CA LEU A 6 -11.53 19.07 -15.89
C LEU A 6 -11.42 20.50 -16.37
N ASP A 7 -12.07 20.81 -17.50
CA ASP A 7 -12.03 22.13 -18.17
C ASP A 7 -10.61 22.67 -18.37
N GLY A 8 -9.69 21.77 -18.74
CA GLY A 8 -8.28 22.10 -18.97
C GLY A 8 -7.48 22.45 -17.71
N ARG A 9 -8.01 22.25 -16.50
CA ARG A 9 -7.32 22.48 -15.23
C ARG A 9 -7.04 21.16 -14.52
N LEU A 10 -5.94 21.11 -13.77
CA LEU A 10 -5.58 19.95 -12.97
C LEU A 10 -6.23 20.03 -11.58
N TRP A 11 -6.85 18.94 -11.15
CA TRP A 11 -7.55 18.84 -9.87
C TRP A 11 -7.08 17.63 -9.09
N LEU A 12 -6.92 17.78 -7.77
CA LEU A 12 -6.77 16.71 -6.80
C LEU A 12 -8.16 16.30 -6.32
N LYS A 13 -8.48 15.01 -6.44
CA LYS A 13 -9.73 14.44 -5.91
C LYS A 13 -9.65 14.33 -4.40
N THR A 14 -10.48 15.08 -3.69
CA THR A 14 -10.58 15.01 -2.22
C THR A 14 -12.00 14.70 -1.78
N LEU A 15 -12.16 14.28 -0.52
CA LEU A 15 -13.48 14.02 0.06
C LEU A 15 -14.38 15.27 0.15
N GLU A 16 -13.78 16.46 0.18
CA GLU A 16 -14.50 17.74 0.24
C GLU A 16 -14.80 18.30 -1.16
N GLY A 17 -14.42 17.57 -2.21
CA GLY A 17 -14.51 18.00 -3.60
C GLY A 17 -13.15 18.11 -4.28
N ASN A 18 -13.16 18.52 -5.54
CA ASN A 18 -11.95 18.69 -6.32
C ASN A 18 -11.20 19.97 -5.90
N GLN A 19 -9.93 19.84 -5.54
CA GLN A 19 -9.05 20.97 -5.21
C GLN A 19 -8.11 21.26 -6.38
N GLN A 20 -8.04 22.50 -6.85
CA GLN A 20 -7.20 22.86 -7.98
C GLN A 20 -5.72 22.69 -7.62
N VAL A 21 -4.92 22.15 -8.55
CA VAL A 21 -3.47 21.99 -8.42
C VAL A 21 -2.78 22.93 -9.39
N ASP A 22 -2.08 23.92 -8.85
CA ASP A 22 -1.38 24.93 -9.67
C ASP A 22 0.05 24.52 -10.04
N VAL A 23 0.71 23.72 -9.19
CA VAL A 23 2.08 23.23 -9.41
C VAL A 23 2.16 21.74 -9.10
N LEU A 24 2.69 20.97 -10.06
CA LEU A 24 2.90 19.54 -9.97
C LEU A 24 4.40 19.21 -10.01
N LEU A 25 4.98 18.83 -8.87
CA LEU A 25 6.30 18.21 -8.84
C LEU A 25 6.19 16.75 -9.28
N ARG A 26 6.70 16.48 -10.46
CA ARG A 26 6.60 15.19 -11.14
C ARG A 26 7.81 14.30 -10.84
N ARG A 27 7.55 13.05 -10.47
CA ARG A 27 8.57 12.01 -10.25
C ARG A 27 8.33 10.77 -11.13
N MET A 28 8.00 11.00 -12.40
CA MET A 28 7.77 9.97 -13.41
C MET A 28 8.36 10.44 -14.75
N ASP A 29 8.74 9.51 -15.62
CA ASP A 29 9.24 9.85 -16.95
C ASP A 29 8.14 10.43 -17.84
N ASP A 30 8.56 11.21 -18.85
CA ASP A 30 7.66 11.95 -19.75
C ASP A 30 6.61 11.05 -20.37
N THR A 31 7.04 9.93 -20.96
CA THR A 31 6.16 9.00 -21.70
C THR A 31 4.97 8.50 -20.89
N TRP A 32 5.07 8.45 -19.57
CA TRP A 32 4.01 7.94 -18.70
C TRP A 32 3.03 9.01 -18.20
N CYS A 33 3.27 10.27 -18.50
CA CYS A 33 2.57 11.40 -17.88
C CYS A 33 1.12 11.56 -18.33
N ASP A 34 0.87 11.37 -19.62
CA ASP A 34 -0.44 11.60 -20.22
C ASP A 34 -0.76 10.50 -21.23
N PRO A 35 -1.66 9.56 -20.91
CA PRO A 35 -2.02 8.48 -21.83
C PRO A 35 -2.81 8.94 -23.05
N LEU A 36 -3.37 10.16 -23.07
CA LEU A 36 -4.10 10.67 -24.24
C LEU A 36 -3.14 11.09 -25.37
N GLU A 37 -1.93 11.55 -25.02
CA GLU A 37 -1.00 12.13 -25.98
C GLU A 37 0.32 11.36 -26.11
N LEU A 38 0.73 10.61 -25.08
CA LEU A 38 2.01 9.91 -25.05
C LEU A 38 1.81 8.40 -25.14
N ARG A 39 1.78 7.71 -23.99
CA ARG A 39 1.72 6.26 -23.91
C ARG A 39 0.30 5.79 -23.52
N PRO A 40 -0.50 5.23 -24.44
CA PRO A 40 -1.89 4.87 -24.17
C PRO A 40 -2.09 3.81 -23.08
N ASP A 41 -1.12 2.92 -22.88
CA ASP A 41 -1.12 1.91 -21.82
C ASP A 41 -0.60 2.44 -20.47
N SER A 42 -0.35 3.74 -20.34
CA SER A 42 0.01 4.35 -19.06
C SER A 42 -1.18 4.36 -18.09
N LEU A 43 -1.07 3.57 -17.02
CA LEU A 43 -2.05 3.56 -15.91
C LEU A 43 -1.68 4.53 -14.78
N ILE A 44 -0.48 5.12 -14.84
CA ILE A 44 0.09 5.98 -13.79
C ILE A 44 0.00 7.48 -14.14
N GLY A 45 -0.21 7.80 -15.42
CA GLY A 45 -0.38 9.17 -15.91
C GLY A 45 -1.71 9.79 -15.53
N THR A 46 -1.82 11.10 -15.79
CA THR A 46 -3.08 11.84 -15.69
C THR A 46 -3.53 12.24 -17.10
N PRO A 47 -4.62 11.63 -17.61
CA PRO A 47 -5.20 11.98 -18.91
C PRO A 47 -5.45 13.49 -19.04
N GLY A 48 -4.93 14.11 -20.09
CA GLY A 48 -5.08 15.55 -20.38
C GLY A 48 -4.13 16.47 -19.61
N LEU A 49 -3.16 15.91 -18.87
CA LEU A 49 -2.15 16.68 -18.14
C LEU A 49 -1.34 17.59 -19.07
N LEU A 50 -0.96 17.11 -20.27
CA LEU A 50 -0.20 17.91 -21.20
C LEU A 50 -1.02 19.07 -21.75
N GLN A 51 -2.31 18.84 -22.04
CA GLN A 51 -3.23 19.91 -22.42
C GLN A 51 -3.34 20.96 -21.31
N ALA A 52 -3.53 20.55 -20.06
CA ALA A 52 -3.60 21.48 -18.93
C ALA A 52 -2.32 22.31 -18.76
N ALA A 53 -1.15 21.67 -18.95
CA ALA A 53 0.14 22.35 -18.92
C ALA A 53 0.30 23.35 -20.08
N ARG A 54 -0.11 23.00 -21.31
CA ARG A 54 -0.06 23.90 -22.47
C ARG A 54 -0.99 25.11 -22.33
N LEU A 55 -2.12 24.94 -21.63
CA LEU A 55 -3.05 26.02 -21.32
C LEU A 55 -2.54 26.92 -20.16
N ASN A 56 -1.35 26.65 -19.61
CA ASN A 56 -0.78 27.33 -18.44
C ASN A 56 -1.68 27.27 -17.20
N ASN A 57 -2.55 26.27 -17.11
CA ASN A 57 -3.40 26.05 -15.94
C ASN A 57 -2.69 25.23 -14.84
N VAL A 58 -1.56 24.62 -15.16
CA VAL A 58 -0.69 23.92 -14.19
C VAL A 58 0.77 24.02 -14.62
N THR A 59 1.65 24.26 -13.65
CA THR A 59 3.11 24.19 -13.85
C THR A 59 3.63 22.80 -13.49
N VAL A 60 4.26 22.10 -14.42
CA VAL A 60 4.86 20.77 -14.17
C VAL A 60 6.37 20.90 -14.01
N VAL A 61 6.91 20.36 -12.92
CA VAL A 61 8.34 20.43 -12.58
C VAL A 61 8.91 19.01 -12.43
N ASN A 62 9.92 18.57 -13.18
CA ASN A 62 10.47 19.20 -14.38
C ASN A 62 9.48 19.14 -15.56
N PRO A 63 9.52 20.14 -16.47
CA PRO A 63 8.60 20.19 -17.59
C PRO A 63 8.79 18.98 -18.52
N PRO A 64 7.71 18.42 -19.08
CA PRO A 64 7.81 17.40 -20.12
C PRO A 64 8.70 17.89 -21.27
N GLY A 65 9.59 17.02 -21.75
CA GLY A 65 10.60 17.33 -22.77
C GLY A 65 11.98 17.68 -22.21
N SER A 66 12.12 17.94 -20.90
CA SER A 66 13.43 18.27 -20.31
C SER A 66 14.46 17.15 -20.48
N GLY A 67 14.01 15.89 -20.63
CA GLY A 67 14.88 14.73 -20.84
C GLY A 67 15.72 14.78 -22.12
N VAL A 68 15.41 15.67 -23.07
CA VAL A 68 16.28 15.88 -24.26
C VAL A 68 17.70 16.30 -23.86
N LEU A 69 17.85 17.00 -22.72
CA LEU A 69 19.13 17.49 -22.21
C LEU A 69 19.99 16.38 -21.61
N ASP A 70 19.40 15.24 -21.25
CA ASP A 70 20.11 14.07 -20.74
C ASP A 70 20.73 13.21 -21.87
N ASN A 71 20.54 13.61 -23.14
CA ASN A 71 21.06 12.88 -24.29
C ASN A 71 22.60 12.94 -24.35
N PRO A 72 23.30 11.79 -24.24
CA PRO A 72 24.76 11.78 -24.22
C PRO A 72 25.40 12.23 -25.54
N ALA A 73 24.65 12.24 -26.66
CA ALA A 73 25.13 12.78 -27.93
C ALA A 73 25.29 14.31 -27.93
N LEU A 74 24.80 15.01 -26.90
CA LEU A 74 25.05 16.45 -26.71
C LEU A 74 26.43 16.73 -26.12
N LEU A 75 27.04 15.78 -25.40
CA LEU A 75 28.33 15.95 -24.71
C LEU A 75 29.47 16.41 -25.63
N PRO A 76 29.66 15.86 -26.85
CA PRO A 76 30.72 16.32 -27.76
C PRO A 76 30.58 17.80 -28.15
N TYR A 77 29.37 18.35 -28.06
CA TYR A 77 29.03 19.70 -28.50
C TYR A 77 28.87 20.69 -27.34
N LEU A 78 28.91 20.23 -26.08
CA LEU A 78 28.55 21.03 -24.92
C LEU A 78 29.40 22.28 -24.75
N GLU A 79 30.70 22.20 -25.04
CA GLU A 79 31.61 23.36 -25.04
C GLU A 79 31.17 24.44 -26.04
N ARG A 80 30.77 24.04 -27.25
CA ARG A 80 30.29 24.97 -28.29
C ARG A 80 28.93 25.54 -27.93
N ILE A 81 28.04 24.71 -27.37
CA ILE A 81 26.72 25.11 -26.88
C ILE A 81 26.87 26.16 -25.76
N CYS A 82 27.76 25.92 -24.80
CA CYS A 82 28.04 26.84 -23.69
C CYS A 82 28.52 28.20 -24.21
N LYS A 83 29.47 28.21 -25.16
CA LYS A 83 29.96 29.45 -25.79
C LYS A 83 28.87 30.20 -26.55
N HIS A 84 28.02 29.48 -27.26
CA HIS A 84 26.96 30.08 -28.06
C HIS A 84 25.82 30.65 -27.19
N LEU A 85 25.38 29.92 -26.16
CA LEU A 85 24.23 30.30 -25.34
C LEU A 85 24.61 31.25 -24.18
N LEU A 86 25.77 31.05 -23.56
CA LEU A 86 26.18 31.76 -22.35
C LEU A 86 27.37 32.70 -22.57
N GLY A 87 28.00 32.68 -23.76
CA GLY A 87 29.18 33.47 -24.05
C GLY A 87 30.44 33.05 -23.26
N GLN A 88 30.42 31.87 -22.64
CA GLN A 88 31.47 31.39 -21.75
C GLN A 88 31.94 29.98 -22.15
N SER A 89 33.19 29.65 -21.82
CA SER A 89 33.70 28.27 -21.95
C SER A 89 33.20 27.40 -20.79
N LEU A 90 33.10 26.10 -21.00
CA LEU A 90 32.66 25.16 -19.96
C LEU A 90 33.69 25.09 -18.84
N ARG A 91 33.30 25.48 -17.61
CA ARG A 91 34.20 25.47 -16.44
C ARG A 91 34.53 24.07 -15.95
N LEU A 92 33.55 23.16 -16.02
CA LEU A 92 33.72 21.76 -15.67
C LEU A 92 33.67 20.93 -16.96
N PRO A 93 34.82 20.48 -17.51
CA PRO A 93 34.84 19.77 -18.77
C PRO A 93 34.04 18.48 -18.69
N SER A 94 33.32 18.16 -19.76
CA SER A 94 32.70 16.85 -19.92
C SER A 94 33.76 15.80 -20.25
N VAL A 95 33.44 14.55 -19.93
CA VAL A 95 34.25 13.41 -20.37
C VAL A 95 34.27 13.37 -21.90
N PRO A 96 35.43 13.13 -22.54
CA PRO A 96 35.50 12.97 -23.98
C PRO A 96 34.49 11.93 -24.46
N THR A 97 33.63 12.36 -25.36
CA THR A 97 32.50 11.58 -25.88
C THR A 97 32.47 11.73 -27.40
N TYR A 98 32.14 10.65 -28.07
CA TYR A 98 32.12 10.52 -29.52
C TYR A 98 30.74 10.00 -29.92
N TRP A 99 30.00 10.77 -30.73
CA TRP A 99 28.69 10.37 -31.22
C TRP A 99 28.83 9.63 -32.55
N CYS A 100 28.36 8.38 -32.59
CA CYS A 100 28.48 7.53 -33.77
C CYS A 100 27.60 7.99 -34.95
N GLY A 101 26.70 8.98 -34.77
CA GLY A 101 26.00 9.61 -35.89
C GLY A 101 26.91 10.41 -36.81
N ASP A 102 28.06 10.87 -36.31
CA ASP A 102 29.13 11.45 -37.11
C ASP A 102 30.07 10.33 -37.62
N GLY A 103 30.30 10.28 -38.93
CA GLY A 103 31.07 9.19 -39.55
C GLY A 103 32.51 9.08 -39.04
N HIS A 104 33.18 10.22 -38.81
CA HIS A 104 34.56 10.21 -38.30
C HIS A 104 34.62 9.75 -36.85
N GLN A 105 33.68 10.23 -36.02
CA GLN A 105 33.59 9.82 -34.62
C GLN A 105 33.21 8.34 -34.48
N ARG A 106 32.30 7.84 -35.32
CA ARG A 106 31.96 6.41 -35.38
C ARG A 106 33.18 5.54 -35.67
N ASP A 107 33.95 5.90 -36.68
CA ASP A 107 35.12 5.11 -37.07
C ASP A 107 36.17 5.12 -35.95
N TYR A 108 36.33 6.25 -35.24
CA TYR A 108 37.14 6.30 -34.02
C TYR A 108 36.64 5.34 -32.94
N VAL A 109 35.31 5.34 -32.66
CA VAL A 109 34.70 4.46 -31.66
C VAL A 109 34.93 2.99 -32.01
N LEU A 110 34.68 2.59 -33.25
CA LEU A 110 34.85 1.21 -33.72
C LEU A 110 36.31 0.75 -33.65
N ASN A 111 37.26 1.63 -33.96
CA ASN A 111 38.70 1.33 -33.88
C ASN A 111 39.25 1.29 -32.45
N ASN A 112 38.54 1.88 -31.47
CA ASN A 112 39.00 2.01 -30.08
C ASN A 112 38.02 1.42 -29.06
N LEU A 113 37.20 0.45 -29.46
CA LEU A 113 36.15 -0.14 -28.61
C LEU A 113 36.67 -0.54 -27.22
N ASP A 114 37.83 -1.17 -27.14
CA ASP A 114 38.38 -1.72 -25.89
C ASP A 114 38.76 -0.65 -24.86
N ARG A 115 38.80 0.62 -25.25
CA ARG A 115 39.10 1.77 -24.38
C ARG A 115 37.88 2.61 -24.04
N LEU A 116 36.72 2.31 -24.64
CA LEU A 116 35.53 3.14 -24.58
C LEU A 116 34.38 2.40 -23.88
N ILE A 117 33.56 3.20 -23.20
CA ILE A 117 32.27 2.77 -22.67
C ILE A 117 31.22 3.14 -23.72
N ILE A 118 30.50 2.15 -24.23
CA ILE A 118 29.44 2.37 -25.21
C ILE A 118 28.11 2.59 -24.48
N LYS A 119 27.40 3.66 -24.84
CA LYS A 119 26.07 3.99 -24.30
C LYS A 119 25.07 4.24 -25.43
N THR A 120 23.80 4.03 -25.13
CA THR A 120 22.69 4.33 -26.04
C THR A 120 22.06 5.67 -25.72
N ILE A 121 21.61 6.41 -26.73
CA ILE A 121 20.91 7.69 -26.56
C ILE A 121 19.54 7.53 -25.89
N PHE A 122 18.84 6.43 -26.17
CA PHE A 122 17.56 6.13 -25.54
C PHE A 122 17.79 5.22 -24.33
N PRO A 123 17.78 5.75 -23.10
CA PRO A 123 17.87 4.93 -21.91
C PRO A 123 16.58 4.10 -21.79
N SER A 124 16.64 2.81 -22.08
CA SER A 124 15.65 1.87 -21.56
C SER A 124 16.03 1.50 -20.11
N HIS A 125 15.08 1.01 -19.30
CA HIS A 125 15.40 0.41 -18.00
C HIS A 125 16.45 -0.73 -18.07
N ARG A 126 16.82 -1.19 -19.28
CA ARG A 126 17.85 -2.20 -19.55
C ARG A 126 19.09 -1.65 -20.26
N SER A 127 19.17 -0.36 -20.60
CA SER A 127 20.33 0.23 -21.30
C SER A 127 21.50 0.38 -20.34
N ARG A 128 22.31 -0.68 -20.27
CA ARG A 128 23.56 -0.73 -19.50
C ARG A 128 24.65 0.06 -20.23
N SER A 129 25.54 0.70 -19.47
CA SER A 129 26.85 1.08 -20.01
C SER A 129 27.58 -0.20 -20.41
N ILE A 130 27.97 -0.31 -21.68
CA ILE A 130 28.61 -1.50 -22.24
C ILE A 130 30.12 -1.26 -22.21
N PHE A 131 30.83 -2.04 -21.40
CA PHE A 131 32.28 -2.06 -21.36
C PHE A 131 32.75 -3.04 -22.43
N ALA A 132 33.16 -2.52 -23.59
CA ALA A 132 33.47 -3.39 -24.73
C ALA A 132 34.70 -4.29 -24.49
N ALA A 133 35.58 -3.90 -23.57
CA ALA A 133 36.71 -4.72 -23.10
C ALA A 133 36.28 -6.04 -22.43
N ASP A 134 35.10 -6.06 -21.80
CA ASP A 134 34.59 -7.24 -21.08
C ASP A 134 33.74 -8.17 -21.97
N LEU A 135 33.53 -7.79 -23.23
CA LEU A 135 32.71 -8.57 -24.16
C LEU A 135 33.48 -9.75 -24.75
N ASN A 136 32.79 -10.89 -24.86
CA ASN A 136 33.29 -12.00 -25.68
C ASN A 136 33.22 -11.65 -27.18
N GLU A 137 33.93 -12.42 -28.01
CA GLU A 137 34.03 -12.12 -29.45
C GLU A 137 32.69 -12.03 -30.16
N ASN A 138 31.72 -12.88 -29.80
CA ASN A 138 30.40 -12.89 -30.43
C ASN A 138 29.62 -11.62 -30.07
N ALA A 139 29.54 -11.27 -28.78
CA ALA A 139 28.88 -10.07 -28.31
C ALA A 139 29.54 -8.78 -28.87
N ARG A 140 30.87 -8.81 -29.07
CA ARG A 140 31.60 -7.71 -29.72
C ARG A 140 31.20 -7.55 -31.18
N ARG A 141 31.10 -8.65 -31.95
CA ARG A 141 30.62 -8.61 -33.34
C ARG A 141 29.19 -8.10 -33.43
N ASP A 142 28.31 -8.55 -32.52
CA ASP A 142 26.92 -8.11 -32.46
C ASP A 142 26.82 -6.61 -32.17
N LEU A 143 27.63 -6.09 -31.24
CA LEU A 143 27.68 -4.67 -30.93
C LEU A 143 28.15 -3.85 -32.14
N ILE A 144 29.19 -4.30 -32.83
CA ILE A 144 29.70 -3.63 -34.05
C ILE A 144 28.62 -3.60 -35.13
N ALA A 145 27.95 -4.73 -35.39
CA ALA A 145 26.86 -4.81 -36.36
C ALA A 145 25.68 -3.87 -35.99
N ALA A 146 25.36 -3.77 -34.71
CA ALA A 146 24.31 -2.88 -34.21
C ALA A 146 24.69 -1.39 -34.39
N ILE A 147 25.94 -1.01 -34.10
CA ILE A 147 26.45 0.35 -34.33
C ILE A 147 26.44 0.69 -35.83
N HIS A 148 26.80 -0.25 -36.71
CA HIS A 148 26.70 -0.01 -38.15
C HIS A 148 25.27 0.17 -38.64
N SER A 149 24.31 -0.57 -38.05
CA SER A 149 22.91 -0.53 -38.46
C SER A 149 22.21 0.76 -38.01
N TYR A 150 22.47 1.20 -36.77
CA TYR A 150 21.85 2.39 -36.19
C TYR A 150 22.90 3.31 -35.53
N PRO A 151 23.83 3.88 -36.30
CA PRO A 151 24.98 4.61 -35.76
C PRO A 151 24.57 5.79 -34.87
N TYR A 152 23.52 6.50 -35.25
CA TYR A 152 23.00 7.64 -34.50
C TYR A 152 22.47 7.28 -33.11
N HIS A 153 22.20 6.00 -32.79
CA HIS A 153 21.74 5.57 -31.46
C HIS A 153 22.85 5.41 -30.43
N TYR A 154 24.12 5.39 -30.84
CA TYR A 154 25.25 5.03 -29.98
C TYR A 154 26.20 6.20 -29.77
N VAL A 155 26.79 6.22 -28.57
CA VAL A 155 27.93 7.07 -28.24
C VAL A 155 29.03 6.21 -27.64
N GLY A 156 30.29 6.56 -27.91
CA GLY A 156 31.45 6.04 -27.18
C GLY A 156 31.96 7.12 -26.24
N GLN A 157 32.21 6.76 -24.98
CA GLN A 157 32.71 7.68 -23.96
C GLN A 157 34.01 7.14 -23.36
N GLU A 158 35.00 8.00 -23.16
CA GLU A 158 36.25 7.58 -22.53
C GLU A 158 36.04 7.13 -21.08
N GLN A 159 36.79 6.12 -20.66
CA GLN A 159 36.77 5.65 -19.29
C GLN A 159 37.60 6.59 -18.41
N VAL A 160 36.97 7.13 -17.37
CA VAL A 160 37.64 8.01 -16.40
C VAL A 160 38.00 7.21 -15.15
N SER A 161 39.22 7.41 -14.65
CA SER A 161 39.62 6.90 -13.34
C SER A 161 38.86 7.64 -12.24
N LEU A 162 38.01 6.92 -11.52
CA LEU A 162 37.23 7.47 -10.42
C LEU A 162 38.13 7.79 -9.22
N SER A 163 37.82 8.88 -8.51
CA SER A 163 38.42 9.17 -7.22
C SER A 163 37.96 8.15 -6.18
N CYS A 164 38.81 7.85 -5.19
CA CYS A 164 38.48 6.92 -4.12
C CYS A 164 38.21 7.62 -2.78
N LEU A 165 37.42 6.99 -1.91
CA LEU A 165 37.19 7.39 -0.52
C LEU A 165 37.47 6.21 0.43
N PRO A 166 38.02 6.47 1.64
CA PRO A 166 38.24 5.44 2.65
C PRO A 166 36.90 4.90 3.15
N THR A 167 36.70 3.59 3.05
CA THR A 167 35.44 2.90 3.35
C THR A 167 35.70 1.78 4.34
N LEU A 168 34.89 1.75 5.41
CA LEU A 168 34.99 0.70 6.41
C LEU A 168 34.37 -0.59 5.88
N VAL A 169 35.18 -1.63 5.84
CA VAL A 169 34.83 -3.01 5.46
C VAL A 169 35.17 -3.93 6.63
N PRO A 170 34.75 -5.22 6.63
CA PRO A 170 35.04 -6.13 7.74
C PRO A 170 36.52 -6.22 8.12
N ASP A 171 37.41 -6.13 7.12
CA ASP A 171 38.87 -6.24 7.30
C ASP A 171 39.58 -4.91 7.57
N GLY A 172 38.86 -3.78 7.67
CA GLY A 172 39.44 -2.46 7.99
C GLY A 172 38.99 -1.33 7.07
N LEU A 173 39.83 -0.31 6.89
CA LEU A 173 39.56 0.82 5.98
C LEU A 173 40.25 0.60 4.64
N GLU A 174 39.49 0.60 3.54
CA GLU A 174 40.02 0.48 2.18
C GLU A 174 39.57 1.63 1.26
N PRO A 175 40.40 2.05 0.30
CA PRO A 175 40.01 3.06 -0.69
C PRO A 175 39.02 2.43 -1.68
N ARG A 176 37.85 3.05 -1.86
CA ARG A 176 36.85 2.60 -2.84
C ARG A 176 36.45 3.70 -3.81
N PRO A 177 36.27 3.39 -5.12
CA PRO A 177 35.79 4.35 -6.12
C PRO A 177 34.48 5.03 -5.71
N MET A 178 34.35 6.32 -6.02
CA MET A 178 33.19 7.12 -5.65
C MET A 178 32.64 7.96 -6.80
N ILE A 179 31.34 8.27 -6.71
CA ILE A 179 30.65 9.24 -7.55
C ILE A 179 29.92 10.21 -6.64
N LEU A 180 30.12 11.51 -6.90
CA LEU A 180 29.37 12.58 -6.26
C LEU A 180 28.25 13.06 -7.19
N ARG A 181 27.02 13.08 -6.69
CA ARG A 181 25.89 13.73 -7.35
C ARG A 181 25.51 15.00 -6.61
N THR A 182 25.68 16.14 -7.26
CA THR A 182 25.18 17.43 -6.81
C THR A 182 23.83 17.73 -7.45
N PHE A 183 23.08 18.65 -6.85
CA PHE A 183 21.75 19.03 -7.31
C PHE A 183 21.69 20.55 -7.47
N LEU A 184 21.12 20.98 -8.58
CA LEU A 184 20.87 22.39 -8.87
C LEU A 184 19.37 22.65 -8.84
N VAL A 185 18.99 23.80 -8.29
CA VAL A 185 17.60 24.26 -8.25
C VAL A 185 17.52 25.59 -9.01
N GLY A 186 16.58 25.69 -9.94
CA GLY A 186 16.30 26.94 -10.63
C GLY A 186 15.70 27.97 -9.68
N ARG A 187 16.21 29.19 -9.70
CA ARG A 187 15.73 30.34 -8.93
C ARG A 187 15.64 31.54 -9.86
N GLU A 188 14.42 31.97 -10.17
CA GLU A 188 14.15 33.09 -11.09
C GLU A 188 14.90 32.90 -12.42
N ASN A 189 16.00 33.63 -12.63
CA ASN A 189 16.83 33.59 -13.84
C ASN A 189 18.21 32.95 -13.63
N ASP A 190 18.42 32.23 -12.53
CA ASP A 190 19.69 31.58 -12.20
C ASP A 190 19.50 30.17 -11.64
N TYR A 191 20.60 29.45 -11.44
CA TYR A 191 20.64 28.14 -10.81
C TYR A 191 21.50 28.18 -9.55
N VAL A 192 20.95 27.67 -8.45
CA VAL A 192 21.67 27.54 -7.19
C VAL A 192 22.07 26.09 -6.99
N VAL A 193 23.36 25.85 -6.77
CA VAL A 193 23.87 24.54 -6.35
C VAL A 193 23.53 24.34 -4.87
N MET A 194 22.84 23.26 -4.52
CA MET A 194 22.55 22.96 -3.13
C MET A 194 23.85 22.60 -2.38
N PRO A 195 24.09 23.15 -1.17
CA PRO A 195 25.29 22.85 -0.39
C PRO A 195 25.22 21.41 0.15
N GLY A 196 25.76 20.47 -0.62
CA GLY A 196 25.77 19.04 -0.32
C GLY A 196 25.75 18.18 -1.58
N GLY A 197 25.45 16.90 -1.40
CA GLY A 197 25.33 15.97 -2.50
C GLY A 197 25.11 14.54 -2.03
N LEU A 198 24.72 13.69 -2.96
CA LEU A 198 24.65 12.25 -2.75
C LEU A 198 25.98 11.63 -3.19
N THR A 199 26.84 11.30 -2.23
CA THR A 199 28.07 10.54 -2.50
C THR A 199 27.76 9.06 -2.47
N ARG A 200 28.14 8.35 -3.54
CA ARG A 200 28.02 6.91 -3.64
C ARG A 200 29.38 6.28 -3.80
N VAL A 201 29.55 5.13 -3.17
CA VAL A 201 30.81 4.38 -3.14
C VAL A 201 30.58 2.97 -3.70
N ALA A 202 31.53 2.50 -4.50
CA ALA A 202 31.49 1.15 -5.07
C ALA A 202 31.44 0.08 -3.95
N PRO A 203 30.77 -1.06 -4.21
CA PRO A 203 30.76 -2.20 -3.28
C PRO A 203 32.10 -2.95 -3.24
N ASP A 204 32.92 -2.84 -4.29
CA ASP A 204 34.20 -3.52 -4.44
C ASP A 204 35.28 -2.50 -4.87
N ALA A 205 36.54 -2.73 -4.49
CA ALA A 205 37.66 -1.83 -4.79
C ALA A 205 37.94 -1.71 -6.30
N ASP A 206 37.78 -2.80 -7.04
CA ASP A 206 38.09 -2.87 -8.48
C ASP A 206 36.88 -2.63 -9.40
N SER A 207 35.69 -2.37 -8.84
CA SER A 207 34.47 -2.20 -9.63
C SER A 207 34.34 -0.76 -10.13
N PRO A 208 34.35 -0.51 -11.47
CA PRO A 208 34.11 0.82 -12.02
C PRO A 208 32.63 1.23 -11.94
N ILE A 209 31.74 0.36 -11.43
CA ILE A 209 30.29 0.54 -11.48
C ILE A 209 29.76 0.82 -10.07
N VAL A 210 29.37 2.08 -9.85
CA VAL A 210 28.77 2.54 -8.59
C VAL A 210 27.24 2.59 -8.74
N SER A 211 26.54 1.55 -8.25
CA SER A 211 25.07 1.46 -8.30
C SER A 211 24.47 0.87 -7.03
N ASN A 212 23.37 1.48 -6.52
CA ASN A 212 22.62 0.94 -5.38
C ASN A 212 22.05 -0.45 -5.67
N GLN A 213 21.68 -0.74 -6.92
CA GLN A 213 21.18 -2.08 -7.31
C GLN A 213 22.26 -3.16 -7.24
N ARG A 214 23.53 -2.77 -7.11
CA ARG A 214 24.68 -3.68 -6.92
C ARG A 214 25.31 -3.56 -5.54
N GLY A 215 24.59 -3.01 -4.55
CA GLY A 215 25.09 -2.91 -3.18
C GLY A 215 25.99 -1.70 -2.90
N GLY A 216 26.01 -0.69 -3.77
CA GLY A 216 26.74 0.56 -3.53
C GLY A 216 26.27 1.28 -2.25
N ILE A 217 27.23 1.75 -1.46
CA ILE A 217 27.00 2.41 -0.16
C ILE A 217 26.88 3.92 -0.39
N SER A 218 25.99 4.60 0.35
CA SER A 218 25.89 6.07 0.33
C SER A 218 26.65 6.66 1.52
N LYS A 219 27.35 7.79 1.30
CA LYS A 219 28.03 8.54 2.34
C LYS A 219 27.54 10.00 2.37
N ASP A 220 27.62 10.60 3.55
CA ASP A 220 27.38 12.02 3.72
C ASP A 220 28.43 12.84 2.98
N THR A 221 27.98 13.91 2.32
CA THR A 221 28.86 14.87 1.63
C THR A 221 28.91 16.15 2.44
N TRP A 222 30.07 16.47 3.02
CA TRP A 222 30.25 17.69 3.80
C TRP A 222 30.85 18.78 2.93
N VAL A 223 30.11 19.89 2.77
CA VAL A 223 30.63 21.13 2.17
C VAL A 223 31.10 22.02 3.32
N ILE A 224 32.42 22.18 3.43
CA ILE A 224 33.03 22.91 4.54
C ILE A 224 32.98 24.42 4.24
N THR A 225 32.61 25.21 5.25
CA THR A 225 32.65 26.68 5.22
C THR A 225 33.49 27.19 6.39
N SER A 226 34.26 28.25 6.15
CA SER A 226 35.05 28.95 7.16
C SER A 226 34.24 29.95 7.98
N GLU A 227 33.07 30.36 7.49
CA GLU A 227 32.13 31.24 8.21
C GLU A 227 31.06 30.40 8.92
N PRO A 228 30.58 30.80 10.13
CA PRO A 228 29.45 30.14 10.77
C PRO A 228 28.26 30.19 9.81
N GLY A 229 27.90 29.05 9.22
CA GLY A 229 26.84 29.00 8.23
C GLY A 229 25.55 29.57 8.79
N GLN A 230 24.90 30.47 8.04
CA GLN A 230 23.51 30.82 8.33
C GLN A 230 22.72 29.51 8.42
N ARG A 231 21.95 29.31 9.50
CA ARG A 231 20.97 28.23 9.55
C ARG A 231 19.89 28.53 8.51
N ILE A 232 20.09 28.03 7.30
CA ILE A 232 19.08 28.06 6.25
C ILE A 232 18.01 27.07 6.66
N SER A 233 16.94 27.56 7.28
CA SER A 233 15.73 26.78 7.48
C SER A 233 14.94 26.78 6.18
N LEU A 234 14.60 25.59 5.67
CA LEU A 234 13.64 25.44 4.57
C LEU A 234 12.20 25.68 5.02
N LEU A 235 11.96 25.78 6.33
CA LEU A 235 10.66 26.21 6.83
C LEU A 235 10.48 27.67 6.43
N SER A 236 9.49 27.95 5.59
CA SER A 236 9.20 29.32 5.22
C SER A 236 8.94 30.13 6.49
N THR A 237 9.76 31.14 6.75
CA THR A 237 9.34 32.29 7.54
C THR A 237 8.29 33.03 6.74
N ARG A 238 7.08 32.45 6.65
CA ARG A 238 5.91 33.20 6.21
C ARG A 238 5.81 34.38 7.17
N GLU A 239 5.87 35.60 6.65
CA GLU A 239 5.58 36.79 7.43
C GLU A 239 4.10 36.69 7.85
N GLY A 240 3.87 36.41 9.13
CA GLY A 240 2.55 36.26 9.72
C GLY A 240 2.35 34.94 10.45
N THR A 241 1.64 35.01 11.58
CA THR A 241 1.20 33.82 12.32
C THR A 241 0.24 33.03 11.43
N PRO A 242 0.52 31.75 11.09
CA PRO A 242 -0.41 30.95 10.32
C PRO A 242 -1.76 30.87 11.04
N ALA A 243 -2.85 30.88 10.29
CA ALA A 243 -4.17 30.69 10.87
C ALA A 243 -4.22 29.35 11.61
N ILE A 244 -4.81 29.34 12.81
CA ILE A 244 -4.99 28.12 13.60
C ILE A 244 -5.96 27.22 12.84
N ALA A 245 -5.44 26.18 12.18
CA ALA A 245 -6.23 25.14 11.54
C ALA A 245 -6.29 23.92 12.47
N ARG A 246 -7.50 23.50 12.85
CA ARG A 246 -7.73 22.29 13.67
C ARG A 246 -8.21 21.09 12.85
N SER A 247 -8.58 21.31 11.59
CA SER A 247 -8.95 20.23 10.67
C SER A 247 -7.68 19.66 10.03
N PRO A 248 -7.43 18.35 10.11
CA PRO A 248 -6.41 17.71 9.27
C PRO A 248 -6.89 17.92 7.83
N GLY A 249 -6.16 18.72 7.06
CA GLY A 249 -6.61 19.20 5.74
C GLY A 249 -7.08 18.11 4.79
N ALA A 250 -7.62 18.53 3.65
CA ALA A 250 -8.32 17.66 2.71
C ALA A 250 -7.62 16.31 2.46
N VAL A 251 -8.40 15.24 2.57
CA VAL A 251 -7.92 13.87 2.38
C VAL A 251 -8.23 13.43 0.96
N ALA A 252 -7.20 12.98 0.24
CA ALA A 252 -7.36 12.42 -1.10
C ALA A 252 -8.11 11.08 -1.05
N SER A 253 -8.91 10.78 -2.08
CA SER A 253 -9.71 9.54 -2.15
C SER A 253 -8.86 8.26 -2.00
N ARG A 254 -7.65 8.22 -2.57
CA ARG A 254 -6.73 7.07 -2.36
C ARG A 254 -6.27 6.92 -0.93
N VAL A 255 -6.04 8.01 -0.20
CA VAL A 255 -5.65 7.95 1.23
C VAL A 255 -6.82 7.42 2.04
N ALA A 256 -8.04 7.89 1.78
CA ALA A 256 -9.26 7.36 2.39
C ALA A 256 -9.44 5.86 2.08
N ASN A 257 -9.19 5.44 0.84
CA ASN A 257 -9.31 4.04 0.42
C ASN A 257 -8.31 3.14 1.16
N ASN A 258 -7.04 3.55 1.23
CA ASN A 258 -6.03 2.79 1.96
C ASN A 258 -6.29 2.78 3.47
N MET A 259 -6.79 3.86 4.06
CA MET A 259 -7.21 3.86 5.48
C MET A 259 -8.38 2.90 5.74
N TYR A 260 -9.40 2.92 4.88
CA TYR A 260 -10.55 2.03 4.96
C TYR A 260 -10.12 0.56 4.91
N TRP A 261 -9.32 0.20 3.90
CA TRP A 261 -8.82 -1.16 3.75
C TRP A 261 -7.81 -1.56 4.83
N LEU A 262 -6.97 -0.64 5.30
CA LEU A 262 -6.09 -0.89 6.45
C LEU A 262 -6.91 -1.34 7.66
N GLY A 263 -7.98 -0.61 8.00
CA GLY A 263 -8.91 -0.99 9.06
C GLY A 263 -9.57 -2.35 8.85
N ARG A 264 -10.03 -2.64 7.63
CA ARG A 264 -10.61 -3.95 7.28
C ARG A 264 -9.61 -5.09 7.43
N TYR A 265 -8.41 -4.96 6.87
CA TYR A 265 -7.40 -6.01 6.96
C TYR A 265 -6.89 -6.23 8.40
N THR A 266 -6.85 -5.19 9.23
CA THR A 266 -6.54 -5.34 10.67
C THR A 266 -7.56 -6.27 11.34
N GLU A 267 -8.86 -5.97 11.21
CA GLU A 267 -9.91 -6.79 11.84
C GLU A 267 -10.01 -8.18 11.20
N ARG A 268 -9.82 -8.29 9.88
CA ARG A 268 -9.84 -9.58 9.20
C ARG A 268 -8.73 -10.49 9.72
N SER A 269 -7.51 -9.98 9.80
CA SER A 269 -6.37 -10.73 10.36
C SER A 269 -6.62 -11.13 11.81
N GLU A 270 -7.12 -10.22 12.65
CA GLU A 270 -7.43 -10.54 14.06
C GLU A 270 -8.47 -11.66 14.18
N ASN A 271 -9.60 -11.55 13.47
CA ASN A 271 -10.68 -12.54 13.54
C ASN A 271 -10.24 -13.90 12.94
N LEU A 272 -9.47 -13.90 11.85
CA LEU A 272 -8.92 -15.13 11.28
C LEU A 272 -7.97 -15.82 12.25
N ILE A 273 -7.05 -15.09 12.87
CA ILE A 273 -6.11 -15.66 13.85
C ILE A 273 -6.87 -16.29 15.03
N ARG A 274 -7.86 -15.59 15.58
CA ARG A 274 -8.66 -16.13 16.71
C ARG A 274 -9.40 -17.41 16.33
N LEU A 275 -10.01 -17.45 15.14
CA LEU A 275 -10.69 -18.65 14.64
C LEU A 275 -9.70 -19.81 14.38
N LEU A 276 -8.58 -19.52 13.71
CA LEU A 276 -7.54 -20.50 13.41
C LEU A 276 -6.91 -21.07 14.68
N ARG A 277 -6.69 -20.23 15.70
CA ARG A 277 -6.18 -20.63 17.01
C ARG A 277 -7.06 -21.69 17.66
N GLU A 278 -8.38 -21.49 17.69
CA GLU A 278 -9.31 -22.50 18.23
C GLU A 278 -9.31 -23.79 17.39
N ILE A 279 -9.25 -23.69 16.06
CA ILE A 279 -9.17 -24.86 15.17
C ILE A 279 -7.88 -25.67 15.42
N LEU A 280 -6.75 -25.00 15.58
CA LEU A 280 -5.46 -25.65 15.84
C LEU A 280 -5.39 -26.24 17.26
N ASN A 281 -5.92 -25.56 18.27
CA ASN A 281 -6.03 -26.11 19.63
C ASN A 281 -6.86 -27.40 19.65
N MET A 282 -7.95 -27.46 18.88
CA MET A 282 -8.75 -28.69 18.74
C MET A 282 -8.02 -29.83 18.02
N GLN A 283 -7.01 -29.52 17.19
CA GLN A 283 -6.16 -30.53 16.56
C GLN A 283 -5.16 -31.14 17.55
N LEU A 284 -4.77 -30.37 18.57
CA LEU A 284 -3.87 -30.81 19.65
C LEU A 284 -4.61 -31.52 20.79
N ALA A 285 -5.93 -31.35 20.90
CA ALA A 285 -6.73 -31.93 21.98
C ALA A 285 -6.82 -33.46 21.90
N GLU A 286 -6.70 -34.13 23.05
CA GLU A 286 -6.76 -35.59 23.16
C GLU A 286 -8.18 -36.17 22.92
N ASP A 287 -9.24 -35.39 23.16
CA ASP A 287 -10.63 -35.83 23.09
C ASP A 287 -11.29 -35.50 21.72
N LEU A 288 -10.90 -36.26 20.71
CA LEU A 288 -11.27 -36.04 19.30
C LEU A 288 -12.78 -36.19 19.00
N ALA A 289 -13.52 -36.92 19.82
CA ALA A 289 -14.92 -37.26 19.57
C ALA A 289 -15.84 -36.05 19.80
N LEU A 290 -15.72 -35.39 20.97
CA LEU A 290 -16.46 -34.15 21.26
C LEU A 290 -16.02 -33.02 20.30
N ALA A 291 -14.74 -33.00 19.93
CA ALA A 291 -14.16 -32.01 19.04
C ALA A 291 -14.69 -32.01 17.60
N SER A 292 -15.23 -33.13 17.13
CA SER A 292 -15.57 -33.34 15.72
C SER A 292 -16.68 -32.40 15.20
N GLY A 293 -17.78 -32.25 15.94
CA GLY A 293 -18.93 -31.42 15.54
C GLY A 293 -18.60 -29.93 15.52
N THR A 294 -18.05 -29.41 16.62
CA THR A 294 -17.59 -28.02 16.75
C THR A 294 -16.55 -27.68 15.68
N ARG A 295 -15.57 -28.56 15.44
CA ARG A 295 -14.56 -28.36 14.41
C ARG A 295 -15.16 -28.20 13.02
N ALA A 296 -16.15 -29.02 12.65
CA ALA A 296 -16.81 -28.90 11.35
C ALA A 296 -17.47 -27.52 11.18
N VAL A 297 -18.14 -27.02 12.22
CA VAL A 297 -18.75 -25.67 12.23
C VAL A 297 -17.68 -24.57 12.10
N LEU A 298 -16.54 -24.70 12.78
CA LEU A 298 -15.44 -23.74 12.68
C LEU A 298 -14.79 -23.73 11.28
N LEU A 299 -14.60 -24.90 10.66
CA LEU A 299 -14.08 -24.99 9.29
C LEU A 299 -15.06 -24.38 8.27
N GLN A 300 -16.37 -24.57 8.47
CA GLN A 300 -17.40 -23.91 7.67
C GLN A 300 -17.39 -22.39 7.87
N SER A 301 -17.17 -21.94 9.10
CA SER A 301 -17.02 -20.52 9.43
C SER A 301 -15.80 -19.92 8.74
N LEU A 302 -14.67 -20.63 8.75
CA LEU A 302 -13.44 -20.22 8.08
C LEU A 302 -13.65 -20.08 6.56
N LYS A 303 -14.33 -21.05 5.94
CA LYS A 303 -14.72 -20.97 4.51
C LYS A 303 -15.59 -19.73 4.22
N ARG A 304 -16.57 -19.44 5.08
CA ARG A 304 -17.49 -18.31 4.90
C ARG A 304 -16.79 -16.96 5.08
N MET A 305 -15.89 -16.84 6.04
CA MET A 305 -15.14 -15.61 6.33
C MET A 305 -14.07 -15.32 5.28
N THR A 306 -13.35 -16.34 4.81
CA THR A 306 -12.28 -16.17 3.82
C THR A 306 -12.84 -15.95 2.40
N LEU A 307 -14.07 -16.41 2.12
CA LEU A 307 -14.68 -16.44 0.79
C LEU A 307 -13.80 -17.16 -0.26
N THR A 308 -12.87 -17.99 0.21
CA THR A 308 -11.93 -18.73 -0.63
C THR A 308 -12.52 -20.10 -0.96
N PRO A 309 -12.37 -20.62 -2.19
CA PRO A 309 -12.75 -22.00 -2.48
C PRO A 309 -11.88 -22.94 -1.65
N THR A 310 -12.48 -23.71 -0.73
CA THR A 310 -11.76 -24.64 0.15
C THR A 310 -12.10 -26.10 -0.15
N THR A 311 -11.15 -27.01 0.10
CA THR A 311 -11.35 -28.47 -0.03
C THR A 311 -11.79 -29.16 1.26
N TYR A 312 -12.27 -28.40 2.26
CA TYR A 312 -12.74 -28.94 3.52
C TYR A 312 -13.85 -29.99 3.32
N ASN A 313 -13.72 -31.11 4.01
CA ASN A 313 -14.70 -32.20 4.01
C ASN A 313 -15.10 -32.57 5.45
N GLU A 314 -16.35 -33.03 5.61
CA GLU A 314 -16.99 -33.28 6.91
C GLU A 314 -16.66 -34.67 7.50
N SER A 315 -16.00 -35.56 6.75
CA SER A 315 -15.68 -36.92 7.20
C SER A 315 -14.45 -36.99 8.11
N VAL A 316 -14.52 -37.81 9.17
CA VAL A 316 -13.46 -38.02 10.17
C VAL A 316 -12.12 -38.46 9.57
N ASP A 317 -12.12 -39.23 8.48
CA ASP A 317 -10.93 -39.70 7.75
C ASP A 317 -10.16 -38.60 6.97
N THR A 318 -10.56 -37.33 7.09
CA THR A 318 -9.96 -36.21 6.36
C THR A 318 -9.19 -35.22 7.23
N ALA A 319 -8.88 -35.56 8.49
CA ALA A 319 -8.18 -34.68 9.42
C ALA A 319 -6.85 -34.11 8.86
N ASP A 320 -6.02 -34.95 8.24
CA ASP A 320 -4.75 -34.54 7.63
C ASP A 320 -4.93 -33.70 6.36
N ALA A 321 -6.00 -33.92 5.60
CA ALA A 321 -6.34 -33.11 4.44
C ALA A 321 -6.85 -31.72 4.87
N ASN A 322 -7.72 -31.67 5.88
CA ASN A 322 -8.22 -30.43 6.47
C ASN A 322 -7.10 -29.65 7.16
N LEU A 323 -6.13 -30.31 7.81
CA LEU A 323 -4.96 -29.64 8.36
C LEU A 323 -4.10 -29.03 7.25
N ARG A 324 -3.77 -29.78 6.19
CA ARG A 324 -3.03 -29.23 5.04
C ARG A 324 -3.72 -28.02 4.41
N GLU A 325 -5.03 -28.08 4.27
CA GLU A 325 -5.82 -26.96 3.75
C GLU A 325 -5.81 -25.75 4.70
N THR A 326 -5.87 -25.99 6.01
CA THR A 326 -5.76 -24.94 7.03
C THR A 326 -4.37 -24.29 7.00
N MET A 327 -3.30 -25.07 6.88
CA MET A 327 -1.93 -24.57 6.72
C MET A 327 -1.78 -23.73 5.45
N ALA A 328 -2.43 -24.12 4.35
CA ALA A 328 -2.47 -23.31 3.13
C ALA A 328 -3.21 -21.97 3.34
N LEU A 329 -4.31 -21.96 4.11
CA LEU A 329 -5.00 -20.71 4.47
C LEU A 329 -4.22 -19.84 5.47
N ILE A 330 -3.24 -20.39 6.18
CA ILE A 330 -2.35 -19.60 7.06
C ILE A 330 -1.23 -18.96 6.24
N PHE A 331 -0.47 -19.77 5.48
CA PHE A 331 0.84 -19.36 4.94
C PHE A 331 0.86 -19.01 3.45
N ASN A 332 -0.14 -19.39 2.64
CA ASN A 332 -0.11 -19.14 1.20
C ASN A 332 -0.53 -17.69 0.88
N HIS A 333 0.43 -16.82 0.61
CA HIS A 333 0.17 -15.41 0.26
C HIS A 333 -0.50 -15.19 -1.10
N GLU A 334 -0.37 -16.13 -2.03
CA GLU A 334 -0.99 -16.03 -3.36
C GLU A 334 -2.49 -16.32 -3.33
N ARG A 335 -2.96 -16.96 -2.26
CA ARG A 335 -4.36 -17.33 -2.09
C ARG A 335 -5.17 -16.18 -1.47
N PRO A 336 -6.09 -15.54 -2.21
CA PRO A 336 -6.91 -14.47 -1.65
C PRO A 336 -7.73 -14.99 -0.47
N GLY A 337 -7.76 -14.21 0.61
CA GLY A 337 -8.47 -14.56 1.86
C GLY A 337 -7.63 -15.33 2.88
N SER A 338 -6.41 -15.80 2.54
CA SER A 338 -5.50 -16.39 3.52
C SER A 338 -5.00 -15.36 4.54
N LEU A 339 -4.51 -15.82 5.70
CA LEU A 339 -3.93 -14.94 6.72
C LEU A 339 -2.69 -14.22 6.19
N ALA A 340 -1.77 -14.93 5.52
CA ALA A 340 -0.61 -14.34 4.86
C ALA A 340 -1.00 -13.24 3.86
N HIS A 341 -2.02 -13.49 3.04
CA HIS A 341 -2.53 -12.50 2.10
C HIS A 341 -3.11 -11.27 2.80
N CYS A 342 -3.85 -11.47 3.90
CA CYS A 342 -4.44 -10.38 4.68
C CYS A 342 -3.36 -9.52 5.36
N ILE A 343 -2.32 -10.13 5.94
CA ILE A 343 -1.19 -9.40 6.55
C ILE A 343 -0.42 -8.61 5.49
N LEU A 344 -0.12 -9.20 4.33
CA LEU A 344 0.54 -8.48 3.24
C LEU A 344 -0.31 -7.33 2.68
N SER A 345 -1.62 -7.52 2.59
CA SER A 345 -2.54 -6.46 2.16
C SER A 345 -2.64 -5.32 3.18
N LEU A 346 -2.62 -5.65 4.48
CA LEU A 346 -2.50 -4.69 5.57
C LEU A 346 -1.21 -3.87 5.48
N LEU A 347 -0.07 -4.53 5.25
CA LEU A 347 1.23 -3.87 5.06
C LEU A 347 1.24 -2.98 3.80
N PHE A 348 0.64 -3.45 2.71
CA PHE A 348 0.51 -2.69 1.48
C PHE A 348 -0.31 -1.42 1.70
N ALA A 349 -1.49 -1.53 2.32
CA ALA A 349 -2.33 -0.38 2.64
C ALA A 349 -1.60 0.58 3.58
N GLY A 350 -0.93 0.05 4.62
CA GLY A 350 -0.15 0.83 5.58
C GLY A 350 0.98 1.65 4.93
N ARG A 351 1.74 1.06 3.99
CA ARG A 351 2.79 1.79 3.24
C ARG A 351 2.26 3.02 2.51
N HIS A 352 1.05 2.94 1.98
CA HIS A 352 0.44 4.03 1.19
C HIS A 352 -0.10 5.19 2.03
N VAL A 353 -0.18 5.02 3.35
CA VAL A 353 -0.65 6.01 4.33
C VAL A 353 0.32 6.15 5.50
N GLN A 354 1.59 5.77 5.32
CA GLN A 354 2.61 5.80 6.36
C GLN A 354 2.79 7.22 6.95
N ASP A 355 2.63 8.26 6.14
CA ASP A 355 2.66 9.67 6.54
C ASP A 355 1.54 10.06 7.52
N ARG A 356 0.52 9.23 7.66
CA ARG A 356 -0.63 9.43 8.55
C ARG A 356 -0.59 8.54 9.80
N LEU A 357 0.39 7.65 9.88
CA LEU A 357 0.62 6.77 11.03
C LEU A 357 1.77 7.34 11.87
N SER A 358 1.75 7.05 13.18
CA SER A 358 2.93 7.30 14.00
C SER A 358 4.05 6.33 13.64
N ASP A 359 5.30 6.71 13.89
CA ASP A 359 6.46 5.83 13.67
C ASP A 359 6.31 4.49 14.40
N ASP A 360 5.73 4.50 15.60
CA ASP A 360 5.49 3.29 16.39
C ASP A 360 4.38 2.41 15.79
N ALA A 361 3.28 3.01 15.33
CA ALA A 361 2.24 2.27 14.63
C ALA A 361 2.81 1.60 13.37
N TRP A 362 3.65 2.33 12.63
CA TRP A 362 4.32 1.80 11.44
C TRP A 362 5.31 0.66 11.77
N ARG A 363 6.09 0.79 12.84
CA ARG A 363 7.00 -0.28 13.32
C ARG A 363 6.24 -1.56 13.64
N PHE A 364 5.13 -1.48 14.37
CA PHE A 364 4.35 -2.67 14.72
C PHE A 364 3.72 -3.37 13.51
N LEU A 365 3.25 -2.61 12.51
CA LEU A 365 2.78 -3.21 11.26
C LEU A 365 3.90 -4.04 10.61
N ASN A 366 5.10 -3.47 10.43
CA ASN A 366 6.22 -4.18 9.79
C ASN A 366 6.69 -5.43 10.56
N GLN A 367 6.51 -5.45 11.88
CA GLN A 367 6.88 -6.61 12.69
C GLN A 367 5.97 -7.82 12.41
N MET A 368 4.69 -7.61 12.06
CA MET A 368 3.73 -8.70 11.82
C MET A 368 4.17 -9.65 10.68
N GLU A 369 4.82 -9.12 9.64
CA GLU A 369 5.32 -9.94 8.52
C GLU A 369 6.36 -10.96 8.98
N GLN A 370 7.22 -10.56 9.93
CA GLN A 370 8.33 -11.37 10.40
C GLN A 370 7.86 -12.53 11.29
N GLU A 371 6.72 -12.36 11.96
CA GLU A 371 6.12 -13.35 12.84
C GLU A 371 5.44 -14.49 12.07
N LEU A 372 4.86 -14.20 10.90
CA LEU A 372 4.13 -15.19 10.10
C LEU A 372 5.05 -15.95 9.13
N ARG A 373 5.99 -16.74 9.66
CA ARG A 373 6.87 -17.61 8.87
C ARG A 373 6.29 -19.02 8.77
N PRO A 374 6.37 -19.69 7.59
CA PRO A 374 5.98 -21.08 7.47
C PRO A 374 6.72 -21.96 8.48
N ASP A 375 5.96 -22.66 9.33
CA ASP A 375 6.46 -23.64 10.28
C ASP A 375 5.54 -24.87 10.20
N SER A 376 6.06 -26.04 10.57
CA SER A 376 5.29 -27.29 10.69
C SER A 376 4.83 -27.56 12.13
N ASP A 377 5.48 -26.93 13.11
CA ASP A 377 5.18 -27.11 14.54
C ASP A 377 3.98 -26.25 14.95
N LEU A 378 2.88 -26.90 15.35
CA LEU A 378 1.62 -26.22 15.68
C LEU A 378 1.75 -25.30 16.90
N ASP A 379 2.56 -25.67 17.90
CA ASP A 379 2.75 -24.85 19.10
C ASP A 379 3.43 -23.52 18.76
N ARG A 380 4.44 -23.56 17.89
CA ARG A 380 5.13 -22.34 17.41
C ARG A 380 4.23 -21.44 16.59
N ILE A 381 3.31 -22.02 15.82
CA ILE A 381 2.31 -21.27 15.05
C ILE A 381 1.34 -20.56 16.01
N LEU A 382 0.88 -21.27 17.05
CA LEU A 382 0.03 -20.70 18.09
C LEU A 382 0.72 -19.56 18.84
N GLU A 383 2.01 -19.72 19.18
CA GLU A 383 2.79 -18.62 19.78
C GLU A 383 2.94 -17.42 18.83
N SER A 384 3.14 -17.66 17.54
CA SER A 384 3.18 -16.60 16.53
C SER A 384 1.85 -15.86 16.44
N PHE A 385 0.72 -16.59 16.50
CA PHE A 385 -0.61 -16.00 16.54
C PHE A 385 -0.79 -15.06 17.74
N ASP A 386 -0.35 -15.46 18.94
CA ASP A 386 -0.44 -14.60 20.12
C ASP A 386 0.44 -13.34 20.00
N ARG A 387 1.64 -13.46 19.41
CA ARG A 387 2.50 -12.29 19.11
C ARG A 387 1.83 -11.35 18.10
N ILE A 388 1.24 -11.88 17.03
CA ILE A 388 0.54 -11.05 16.03
C ILE A 388 -0.71 -10.39 16.63
N LEU A 389 -1.48 -11.08 17.47
CA LEU A 389 -2.63 -10.48 18.17
C LEU A 389 -2.21 -9.34 19.10
N LEU A 390 -1.07 -9.47 19.79
CA LEU A 390 -0.50 -8.39 20.59
C LEU A 390 -0.13 -7.18 19.72
N LEU A 391 0.52 -7.40 18.57
CA LEU A 391 0.87 -6.34 17.62
C LEU A 391 -0.37 -5.64 17.04
N LEU A 392 -1.42 -6.41 16.68
CA LEU A 392 -2.68 -5.85 16.17
C LEU A 392 -3.38 -5.01 17.24
N SER A 393 -3.35 -5.46 18.49
CA SER A 393 -3.90 -4.72 19.63
C SER A 393 -3.13 -3.43 19.90
N ALA A 394 -1.79 -3.49 19.85
CA ALA A 394 -0.92 -2.32 19.98
C ALA A 394 -1.17 -1.30 18.86
N PHE A 395 -1.27 -1.77 17.61
CA PHE A 395 -1.63 -0.92 16.47
C PHE A 395 -3.00 -0.28 16.65
N ALA A 396 -4.01 -1.04 17.10
CA ALA A 396 -5.35 -0.52 17.34
C ALA A 396 -5.36 0.54 18.45
N GLY A 397 -4.59 0.36 19.52
CA GLY A 397 -4.43 1.33 20.61
C GLY A 397 -3.75 2.61 20.14
N LEU A 398 -2.58 2.50 19.51
CA LEU A 398 -1.86 3.65 18.96
C LEU A 398 -2.69 4.43 17.93
N SER A 399 -3.46 3.73 17.10
CA SER A 399 -4.35 4.38 16.13
C SER A 399 -5.48 5.17 16.79
N GLN A 400 -5.90 4.79 18.00
CA GLN A 400 -6.90 5.55 18.77
C GLN A 400 -6.30 6.74 19.51
N GLU A 401 -5.06 6.62 19.99
CA GLU A 401 -4.42 7.63 20.83
C GLU A 401 -3.65 8.69 20.04
N SER A 402 -2.92 8.29 19.00
CA SER A 402 -1.94 9.16 18.32
C SER A 402 -2.46 9.80 17.02
N MET A 403 -3.49 9.21 16.39
CA MET A 403 -4.04 9.75 15.14
C MET A 403 -5.02 10.90 15.41
N SER A 404 -4.89 11.99 14.65
CA SER A 404 -5.90 13.05 14.64
C SER A 404 -7.25 12.52 14.16
N ARG A 405 -8.36 12.92 14.82
CA ARG A 405 -9.74 12.49 14.52
C ARG A 405 -10.35 13.13 13.26
N GLY A 406 -9.55 13.24 12.21
CA GLY A 406 -9.99 13.67 10.88
C GLY A 406 -10.54 12.54 10.02
N GLN A 407 -10.80 12.85 8.76
CA GLN A 407 -11.43 11.93 7.81
C GLN A 407 -10.67 10.60 7.65
N GLY A 408 -9.33 10.64 7.56
CA GLY A 408 -8.51 9.42 7.42
C GLY A 408 -8.71 8.43 8.58
N TRP A 409 -8.75 8.93 9.82
CA TRP A 409 -9.02 8.10 11.00
C TRP A 409 -10.44 7.51 10.96
N ARG A 410 -11.43 8.28 10.52
CA ARG A 410 -12.83 7.80 10.38
C ARG A 410 -12.93 6.67 9.37
N PHE A 411 -12.29 6.78 8.21
CA PHE A 411 -12.26 5.68 7.24
C PHE A 411 -11.63 4.42 7.81
N LEU A 412 -10.53 4.54 8.55
CA LEU A 412 -9.92 3.41 9.25
C LEU A 412 -10.91 2.80 10.26
N ASN A 413 -11.57 3.61 11.09
CA ASN A 413 -12.53 3.12 12.07
C ASN A 413 -13.75 2.47 11.40
N MET A 414 -14.35 3.09 10.38
CA MET A 414 -15.47 2.53 9.61
C MET A 414 -15.09 1.17 8.99
N GLY A 415 -13.90 1.07 8.38
CA GLY A 415 -13.40 -0.20 7.82
C GLY A 415 -13.34 -1.29 8.88
N ARG A 416 -12.85 -0.96 10.08
CA ARG A 416 -12.84 -1.91 11.21
C ARG A 416 -14.26 -2.32 11.62
N ARG A 417 -15.19 -1.36 11.78
CA ARG A 417 -16.58 -1.65 12.20
C ARG A 417 -17.32 -2.53 11.20
N VAL A 418 -17.18 -2.25 9.90
CA VAL A 418 -17.76 -3.04 8.81
C VAL A 418 -17.23 -4.47 8.88
N GLU A 419 -15.92 -4.65 8.90
CA GLU A 419 -15.31 -5.98 8.86
C GLU A 419 -15.64 -6.78 10.13
N ARG A 420 -15.57 -6.16 11.31
CA ARG A 420 -15.93 -6.81 12.57
C ARG A 420 -17.39 -7.27 12.59
N SER A 421 -18.31 -6.45 12.09
CA SER A 421 -19.74 -6.79 12.00
C SER A 421 -19.97 -7.97 11.07
N LEU A 422 -19.37 -7.94 9.87
CA LEU A 422 -19.49 -9.03 8.89
C LEU A 422 -18.91 -10.35 9.42
N ASN A 423 -17.77 -10.31 10.13
CA ASN A 423 -17.18 -11.50 10.74
C ASN A 423 -18.07 -12.08 11.85
N THR A 424 -18.62 -11.24 12.73
CA THR A 424 -19.54 -11.70 13.77
C THR A 424 -20.81 -12.30 13.15
N LEU A 425 -21.40 -11.66 12.14
CA LEU A 425 -22.57 -12.21 11.44
C LEU A 425 -22.26 -13.54 10.75
N ALA A 426 -21.11 -13.65 10.07
CA ALA A 426 -20.71 -14.89 9.40
C ALA A 426 -20.55 -16.07 10.38
N LEU A 427 -20.01 -15.82 11.59
CA LEU A 427 -19.91 -16.81 12.66
C LEU A 427 -21.29 -17.21 13.21
N LEU A 428 -22.19 -16.25 13.42
CA LEU A 428 -23.55 -16.54 13.89
C LEU A 428 -24.33 -17.32 12.82
N GLU A 429 -24.16 -17.00 11.55
CA GLU A 429 -24.82 -17.69 10.43
C GLU A 429 -24.42 -19.17 10.31
N THR A 430 -23.20 -19.54 10.72
CA THR A 430 -22.74 -20.95 10.72
C THR A 430 -23.11 -21.68 12.00
N VAL A 431 -22.94 -21.06 13.17
CA VAL A 431 -23.29 -21.67 14.47
C VAL A 431 -24.80 -21.92 14.60
N TYR A 432 -25.63 -21.00 14.11
CA TYR A 432 -27.09 -21.11 14.17
C TYR A 432 -27.72 -21.71 12.90
N ALA A 433 -26.94 -22.41 12.07
CA ALA A 433 -27.46 -23.13 10.91
C ALA A 433 -28.32 -24.34 11.33
N GLU A 434 -29.42 -24.63 10.62
CA GLU A 434 -30.47 -25.59 11.04
C GLU A 434 -29.98 -26.99 11.45
N LYS A 435 -28.91 -27.50 10.84
CA LYS A 435 -28.38 -28.85 11.06
C LYS A 435 -27.30 -28.93 12.14
N VAL A 436 -26.99 -27.83 12.82
CA VAL A 436 -25.93 -27.76 13.81
C VAL A 436 -26.51 -27.90 15.22
N GLU A 437 -26.04 -28.87 15.98
CA GLU A 437 -26.32 -28.97 17.41
C GLU A 437 -25.47 -27.94 18.17
N ARG A 438 -26.11 -27.10 18.99
CA ARG A 438 -25.43 -26.03 19.74
C ARG A 438 -25.20 -26.47 21.17
N ASP A 439 -24.23 -27.35 21.34
CA ASP A 439 -23.81 -27.74 22.67
C ASP A 439 -23.18 -26.54 23.44
N PRO A 440 -23.12 -26.60 24.78
CA PRO A 440 -22.51 -25.54 25.57
C PRO A 440 -21.05 -25.26 25.20
N TRP A 441 -20.35 -26.25 24.66
CA TRP A 441 -18.95 -26.13 24.27
C TRP A 441 -18.77 -25.31 22.98
N LEU A 442 -19.61 -25.50 21.95
CA LEU A 442 -19.64 -24.66 20.76
C LEU A 442 -19.94 -23.20 21.10
N LEU A 443 -20.89 -22.95 22.03
CA LEU A 443 -21.19 -21.59 22.51
C LEU A 443 -20.02 -20.98 23.28
N GLU A 444 -19.32 -21.78 24.11
CA GLU A 444 -18.09 -21.34 24.77
C GLU A 444 -17.00 -20.99 23.77
N THR A 445 -16.76 -21.82 22.75
CA THR A 445 -15.79 -21.57 21.69
C THR A 445 -16.14 -20.31 20.90
N LEU A 446 -17.40 -20.10 20.53
CA LEU A 446 -17.86 -18.88 19.85
C LEU A 446 -17.52 -17.62 20.68
N LEU A 447 -17.81 -17.67 21.99
CA LEU A 447 -17.48 -16.58 22.90
C LEU A 447 -15.97 -16.38 23.08
N SER A 448 -15.16 -17.45 23.03
CA SER A 448 -13.70 -17.37 23.04
C SER A 448 -13.13 -16.72 21.77
N ILE A 449 -13.65 -17.09 20.60
CA ILE A 449 -13.27 -16.48 19.30
C ILE A 449 -13.56 -14.97 19.32
N LYS A 450 -14.68 -14.56 19.92
CA LYS A 450 -15.08 -13.15 20.03
C LYS A 450 -14.51 -12.41 21.25
N ASP A 451 -13.61 -13.03 22.01
CA ASP A 451 -13.04 -12.46 23.25
C ASP A 451 -14.13 -11.96 24.23
N SER A 452 -15.25 -12.66 24.25
CA SER A 452 -16.49 -12.31 24.96
C SER A 452 -16.80 -13.26 26.11
N LEU A 453 -16.02 -14.34 26.28
CA LEU A 453 -16.25 -15.39 27.27
C LEU A 453 -16.24 -14.86 28.71
N ARG A 454 -15.26 -14.01 29.05
CA ARG A 454 -15.16 -13.42 30.40
C ARG A 454 -16.33 -12.49 30.67
N THR A 455 -16.69 -11.63 29.72
CA THR A 455 -17.84 -10.73 29.81
C THR A 455 -19.14 -11.50 30.02
N TYR A 456 -19.35 -12.57 29.26
CA TYR A 456 -20.52 -13.42 29.39
C TYR A 456 -20.62 -14.06 30.78
N ARG A 457 -19.53 -14.68 31.25
CA ARG A 457 -19.47 -15.32 32.58
C ARG A 457 -19.71 -14.32 33.70
N GLN A 458 -19.15 -13.12 33.60
CA GLN A 458 -19.34 -12.05 34.58
C GLN A 458 -20.80 -11.55 34.63
N ARG A 459 -21.45 -11.40 33.46
CA ARG A 459 -22.80 -10.81 33.38
C ARG A 459 -23.90 -11.79 33.78
N TYR A 460 -23.82 -13.04 33.34
CA TYR A 460 -24.94 -13.98 33.47
C TYR A 460 -24.72 -15.03 34.55
N ASN A 461 -23.46 -15.39 34.88
CA ASN A 461 -23.10 -16.40 35.90
C ASN A 461 -23.92 -17.72 35.82
N THR A 462 -24.36 -18.08 34.61
CA THR A 462 -25.21 -19.24 34.32
C THR A 462 -24.55 -20.15 33.29
N ARG A 463 -25.17 -21.31 33.02
CA ARG A 463 -24.83 -22.11 31.83
C ARG A 463 -24.98 -21.28 30.55
N PHE A 464 -24.26 -21.68 29.50
CA PHE A 464 -24.35 -21.05 28.18
C PHE A 464 -25.77 -21.24 27.62
N ASN A 465 -26.39 -20.13 27.23
CA ASN A 465 -27.73 -20.09 26.66
C ASN A 465 -27.66 -19.29 25.35
N GLU A 466 -28.24 -19.85 24.28
CA GLU A 466 -28.31 -19.25 22.96
C GLU A 466 -28.88 -17.82 22.98
N GLU A 467 -29.90 -17.54 23.79
CA GLU A 467 -30.54 -16.23 23.95
C GLU A 467 -29.54 -15.17 24.42
N LEU A 468 -28.79 -15.49 25.46
CA LEU A 468 -27.85 -14.58 26.10
C LEU A 468 -26.62 -14.36 25.22
N VAL A 469 -26.24 -15.36 24.43
CA VAL A 469 -25.16 -15.23 23.43
C VAL A 469 -25.59 -14.33 22.28
N LEU A 470 -26.81 -14.49 21.76
CA LEU A 470 -27.37 -13.62 20.72
C LEU A 470 -27.55 -12.19 21.23
N ASP A 471 -28.08 -11.99 22.43
CA ASP A 471 -28.18 -10.67 23.06
C ASP A 471 -26.81 -9.98 23.10
N LEU A 472 -25.80 -10.65 23.67
CA LEU A 472 -24.46 -10.09 23.83
C LEU A 472 -23.76 -9.79 22.49
N LEU A 473 -23.78 -10.72 21.53
CA LEU A 473 -23.00 -10.59 20.28
C LEU A 473 -23.74 -9.85 19.15
N LEU A 474 -25.07 -9.80 19.19
CA LEU A 474 -25.87 -9.21 18.11
C LEU A 474 -26.57 -7.91 18.54
N LEU A 475 -27.24 -7.91 19.70
CA LEU A 475 -28.22 -6.87 20.06
C LEU A 475 -27.69 -5.80 21.03
N ASP A 476 -26.69 -6.13 21.86
CA ASP A 476 -26.23 -5.23 22.93
C ASP A 476 -25.53 -3.97 22.41
N GLU A 477 -26.23 -2.84 22.40
CA GLU A 477 -25.70 -1.55 21.93
C GLU A 477 -24.58 -0.96 22.79
N MET A 478 -24.31 -1.50 23.98
CA MET A 478 -23.25 -1.04 24.88
C MET A 478 -21.98 -1.90 24.79
N TYR A 479 -22.06 -3.09 24.20
CA TYR A 479 -20.94 -4.02 24.16
C TYR A 479 -20.05 -3.83 22.90
N PRO A 480 -18.75 -3.48 23.02
CA PRO A 480 -17.90 -3.14 21.88
C PRO A 480 -17.60 -4.24 20.85
N GLN A 481 -18.04 -5.48 21.08
CA GLN A 481 -17.93 -6.58 20.11
C GLN A 481 -19.27 -6.89 19.43
N SER A 482 -20.38 -6.34 19.92
CA SER A 482 -21.69 -6.59 19.34
C SER A 482 -21.84 -5.92 17.97
N VAL A 483 -22.69 -6.48 17.13
CA VAL A 483 -23.05 -5.88 15.83
C VAL A 483 -23.79 -4.56 16.02
N ALA A 484 -24.74 -4.49 16.95
CA ALA A 484 -25.49 -3.26 17.23
C ALA A 484 -24.57 -2.09 17.64
N PHE A 485 -23.60 -2.33 18.53
CA PHE A 485 -22.60 -1.31 18.90
C PHE A 485 -21.77 -0.88 17.69
N GLN A 486 -21.29 -1.83 16.87
CA GLN A 486 -20.48 -1.48 15.70
C GLN A 486 -21.25 -0.56 14.75
N LEU A 487 -22.54 -0.84 14.53
CA LEU A 487 -23.38 -0.06 13.64
C LEU A 487 -23.71 1.34 14.18
N ASN A 488 -23.87 1.49 15.49
CA ASN A 488 -24.02 2.80 16.12
C ASN A 488 -22.78 3.67 15.88
N VAL A 489 -21.58 3.16 16.17
CA VAL A 489 -20.33 3.88 15.93
C VAL A 489 -20.11 4.16 14.44
N LEU A 490 -20.45 3.19 13.58
CA LEU A 490 -20.36 3.35 12.13
C LEU A 490 -21.27 4.48 11.61
N GLN A 491 -22.48 4.61 12.18
CA GLN A 491 -23.40 5.70 11.85
C GLN A 491 -22.84 7.07 12.26
N GLU A 492 -22.23 7.17 13.43
CA GLU A 492 -21.61 8.42 13.93
C GLU A 492 -20.44 8.86 13.05
N ASP A 493 -19.57 7.92 12.68
CA ASP A 493 -18.43 8.21 11.81
C ASP A 493 -18.87 8.63 10.41
N TYR A 494 -19.86 7.94 9.83
CA TYR A 494 -20.38 8.28 8.50
C TYR A 494 -20.98 9.69 8.48
N ARG A 495 -21.80 10.05 9.49
CA ARG A 495 -22.41 11.38 9.60
C ARG A 495 -21.40 12.51 9.76
N SER A 496 -20.19 12.18 10.25
CA SER A 496 -19.11 13.15 10.44
C SER A 496 -18.25 13.36 9.18
N LEU A 497 -18.52 12.64 8.08
CA LEU A 497 -17.89 12.88 6.78
C LEU A 497 -18.46 14.15 6.13
N PRO A 498 -17.73 14.83 5.23
CA PRO A 498 -18.26 15.99 4.51
C PRO A 498 -19.43 15.60 3.59
N GLY A 499 -20.27 16.58 3.23
CA GLY A 499 -21.39 16.39 2.28
C GLY A 499 -22.73 15.97 2.89
N HIS A 500 -22.87 16.04 4.22
CA HIS A 500 -24.12 15.77 4.94
C HIS A 500 -24.93 17.04 5.28
N GLU A 501 -24.34 18.23 5.10
CA GLU A 501 -25.01 19.51 5.37
C GLU A 501 -26.07 19.79 4.28
N GLY A 502 -27.32 20.01 4.69
CA GLY A 502 -28.41 20.45 3.80
C GLY A 502 -29.22 19.34 3.10
N ASN A 503 -28.96 18.05 3.38
CA ASN A 503 -29.76 16.95 2.83
C ASN A 503 -31.01 16.67 3.68
N TYR A 504 -32.19 16.94 3.13
CA TYR A 504 -33.48 16.59 3.76
C TYR A 504 -33.78 15.09 3.73
N PHE A 505 -33.15 14.33 2.83
CA PHE A 505 -33.34 12.89 2.68
C PHE A 505 -32.13 12.09 3.17
N ARG A 506 -32.39 10.93 3.80
CA ARG A 506 -31.36 9.96 4.17
C ARG A 506 -30.69 9.41 2.91
N THR A 507 -29.35 9.41 2.90
CA THR A 507 -28.54 8.81 1.82
C THR A 507 -28.72 7.28 1.78
N PRO A 508 -28.46 6.61 0.64
CA PRO A 508 -28.48 5.14 0.57
C PRO A 508 -27.68 4.46 1.69
N GLU A 509 -26.51 5.00 2.00
CA GLU A 509 -25.61 4.47 3.03
C GLU A 509 -26.19 4.59 4.44
N GLU A 510 -26.78 5.76 4.76
CA GLU A 510 -27.49 5.94 6.03
C GLU A 510 -28.68 4.98 6.15
N ARG A 511 -29.41 4.73 5.06
CA ARG A 511 -30.55 3.81 5.06
C ARG A 511 -30.11 2.39 5.38
N CYS A 512 -29.04 1.89 4.76
CA CYS A 512 -28.51 0.56 5.06
C CYS A 512 -28.19 0.37 6.55
N ILE A 513 -27.51 1.33 7.17
CA ILE A 513 -27.19 1.26 8.60
C ILE A 513 -28.46 1.39 9.45
N LEU A 514 -29.33 2.37 9.15
CA LEU A 514 -30.53 2.64 9.93
C LEU A 514 -31.52 1.47 9.87
N GLU A 515 -31.79 0.91 8.70
CA GLU A 515 -32.66 -0.26 8.54
C GLU A 515 -32.16 -1.45 9.36
N THR A 516 -30.85 -1.67 9.38
CA THR A 516 -30.24 -2.77 10.13
C THR A 516 -30.32 -2.51 11.63
N LEU A 517 -29.95 -1.32 12.10
CA LEU A 517 -30.09 -0.93 13.51
C LEU A 517 -31.53 -1.01 14.00
N THR A 518 -32.51 -0.54 13.20
CA THR A 518 -33.92 -0.65 13.54
C THR A 518 -34.35 -2.12 13.60
N ALA A 519 -33.94 -2.96 12.66
CA ALA A 519 -34.25 -4.39 12.71
C ALA A 519 -33.69 -5.04 13.98
N LEU A 520 -32.45 -4.74 14.36
CA LEU A 520 -31.83 -5.25 15.59
C LEU A 520 -32.57 -4.75 16.85
N ARG A 521 -32.90 -3.45 16.93
CA ARG A 521 -33.64 -2.85 18.06
C ARG A 521 -35.05 -3.40 18.25
N MET A 522 -35.71 -3.79 17.15
CA MET A 522 -37.04 -4.38 17.18
C MET A 522 -37.03 -5.89 17.44
N THR A 523 -35.84 -6.49 17.51
CA THR A 523 -35.67 -7.92 17.74
C THR A 523 -35.59 -8.21 19.23
N ASP A 524 -36.40 -9.16 19.71
CA ASP A 524 -36.32 -9.72 21.05
C ASP A 524 -35.51 -11.03 21.02
N ALA A 525 -34.46 -11.13 21.83
CA ALA A 525 -33.59 -12.31 21.90
C ALA A 525 -34.38 -13.61 22.17
N HIS A 526 -35.43 -13.54 23.00
CA HIS A 526 -36.28 -14.71 23.31
C HIS A 526 -37.12 -15.18 22.13
N GLN A 527 -37.48 -14.30 21.20
CA GLN A 527 -38.24 -14.65 20.01
C GLN A 527 -37.39 -15.33 18.94
N VAL A 528 -36.07 -15.11 18.99
CA VAL A 528 -35.13 -15.49 17.94
C VAL A 528 -34.34 -16.76 18.27
N SER A 529 -34.22 -17.11 19.55
CA SER A 529 -33.59 -18.34 20.06
C SER A 529 -34.47 -19.60 19.98
N GLY A 530 -35.79 -19.45 19.83
CA GLY A 530 -36.74 -20.56 19.98
C GLY A 530 -36.83 -21.51 18.78
N THR A 531 -36.99 -22.80 19.05
CA THR A 531 -37.16 -23.94 18.11
C THR A 531 -38.42 -23.89 17.23
N ARG A 532 -39.19 -22.78 17.23
CA ARG A 532 -40.53 -22.68 16.61
C ARG A 532 -40.61 -21.79 15.37
N LEU A 533 -39.50 -21.59 14.67
CA LEU A 533 -39.46 -20.78 13.43
C LEU A 533 -38.97 -21.54 12.19
N SER A 534 -38.93 -22.87 12.23
CA SER A 534 -38.40 -23.69 11.14
C SER A 534 -39.31 -23.84 9.91
N ILE A 535 -40.58 -23.35 9.89
CA ILE A 535 -41.47 -23.71 8.77
C ILE A 535 -42.24 -22.53 8.13
N GLN A 536 -42.39 -21.35 8.74
CA GLN A 536 -43.14 -20.25 8.06
C GLN A 536 -42.52 -18.83 8.06
N GLU A 537 -41.55 -18.46 8.91
CA GLU A 537 -41.04 -17.07 8.90
C GLU A 537 -39.53 -16.82 9.08
N GLY A 538 -38.66 -17.82 9.22
CA GLY A 538 -37.20 -17.64 9.03
C GLY A 538 -36.53 -16.48 9.80
N GLY A 539 -36.98 -16.15 11.02
CA GLY A 539 -36.64 -14.91 11.75
C GLY A 539 -35.15 -14.59 11.89
N LEU A 540 -34.37 -15.41 12.61
CA LEU A 540 -32.93 -15.18 12.83
C LEU A 540 -32.14 -15.18 11.53
N PHE A 541 -32.34 -16.21 10.68
CA PHE A 541 -31.60 -16.36 9.44
C PHE A 541 -31.88 -15.21 8.47
N ARG A 542 -33.14 -14.75 8.39
CA ARG A 542 -33.52 -13.56 7.61
C ARG A 542 -32.88 -12.30 8.19
N LEU A 543 -32.85 -12.14 9.51
CA LEU A 543 -32.21 -11.01 10.18
C LEU A 543 -30.70 -10.97 9.91
N LEU A 544 -30.00 -12.09 10.07
CA LEU A 544 -28.56 -12.20 9.83
C LEU A 544 -28.24 -11.93 8.36
N ASN A 545 -28.91 -12.60 7.41
CA ASN A 545 -28.65 -12.38 5.99
C ASN A 545 -28.99 -10.96 5.53
N LYS A 546 -30.08 -10.37 6.02
CA LYS A 546 -30.45 -8.98 5.70
C LYS A 546 -29.43 -8.01 6.28
N SER A 547 -28.94 -8.25 7.50
CA SER A 547 -27.88 -7.45 8.12
C SER A 547 -26.57 -7.56 7.34
N THR A 548 -26.17 -8.78 6.97
CA THR A 548 -24.99 -9.03 6.12
C THR A 548 -25.11 -8.32 4.78
N HIS A 549 -26.28 -8.38 4.13
CA HIS A 549 -26.54 -7.70 2.87
C HIS A 549 -26.44 -6.18 3.01
N ASN A 550 -27.10 -5.60 4.00
CA ASN A 550 -27.10 -4.14 4.22
C ASN A 550 -25.72 -3.60 4.56
N ILE A 551 -24.92 -4.32 5.35
CA ILE A 551 -23.55 -3.90 5.68
C ILE A 551 -22.63 -3.98 4.46
N ARG A 552 -22.79 -5.01 3.61
CA ARG A 552 -22.06 -5.10 2.33
C ARG A 552 -22.47 -3.96 1.39
N ALA A 553 -23.78 -3.71 1.25
CA ALA A 553 -24.30 -2.61 0.43
C ALA A 553 -23.75 -1.26 0.91
N PHE A 554 -23.72 -1.02 2.23
CA PHE A 554 -23.07 0.16 2.80
C PHE A 554 -21.59 0.27 2.36
N SER A 555 -20.81 -0.81 2.50
CA SER A 555 -19.40 -0.83 2.08
C SER A 555 -19.23 -0.54 0.58
N ASP A 556 -20.12 -1.06 -0.26
CA ASP A 556 -20.07 -0.87 -1.71
C ASP A 556 -20.40 0.58 -2.10
N GLU A 557 -21.40 1.17 -1.45
CA GLU A 557 -21.75 2.58 -1.65
C GLU A 557 -20.66 3.53 -1.16
N ILE A 558 -20.05 3.27 0.00
CA ILE A 558 -18.87 4.02 0.48
C ILE A 558 -17.74 3.96 -0.54
N THR A 559 -17.50 2.76 -1.07
CA THR A 559 -16.45 2.55 -2.06
C THR A 559 -16.74 3.36 -3.32
N ARG A 560 -17.97 3.31 -3.82
CA ARG A 560 -18.38 4.05 -5.02
C ARG A 560 -18.31 5.56 -4.84
N LYS A 561 -18.76 6.08 -3.69
CA LYS A 561 -18.90 7.51 -3.45
C LYS A 561 -17.59 8.21 -3.10
N TYR A 562 -16.76 7.57 -2.27
CA TYR A 562 -15.57 8.22 -1.70
C TYR A 562 -14.25 7.62 -2.15
N LEU A 563 -14.23 6.32 -2.50
CA LEU A 563 -12.99 5.55 -2.66
C LEU A 563 -12.65 5.19 -4.12
N ALA A 564 -13.63 5.24 -5.02
CA ALA A 564 -13.46 4.84 -6.41
C ALA A 564 -12.61 5.87 -7.19
N ALA A 565 -11.66 5.36 -7.96
CA ALA A 565 -11.08 6.12 -9.07
C ALA A 565 -12.02 5.93 -10.28
N ASP A 566 -12.59 7.01 -10.81
CA ASP A 566 -13.42 6.96 -12.03
C ASP A 566 -12.75 6.13 -13.15
N GLU A 567 -13.59 5.48 -13.96
CA GLU A 567 -13.23 4.66 -15.11
C GLU A 567 -12.14 5.29 -15.98
N LEU A 568 -11.24 4.44 -16.49
CA LEU A 568 -10.20 4.81 -17.45
C LEU A 568 -10.82 5.59 -18.62
N PRO A 569 -10.40 6.85 -18.88
CA PRO A 569 -10.91 7.58 -20.02
C PRO A 569 -10.48 6.89 -21.31
N ARG A 570 -11.46 6.64 -22.19
CA ARG A 570 -11.23 6.10 -23.54
C ARG A 570 -10.52 7.15 -24.38
N SER A 571 -9.49 6.75 -25.13
CA SER A 571 -8.76 7.70 -25.99
C SER A 571 -9.68 8.26 -27.06
N ILE A 572 -9.62 9.57 -27.25
CA ILE A 572 -10.19 10.24 -28.43
C ILE A 572 -9.19 10.00 -29.56
N GLN A 573 -9.23 8.83 -30.20
CA GLN A 573 -8.61 8.65 -31.52
C GLN A 573 -9.62 9.12 -32.57
N THR A 574 -9.36 10.30 -33.14
CA THR A 574 -9.88 10.71 -34.47
C THR A 574 -9.03 10.11 -35.57
#